data_AF-A0A950FGT6-F1
#
_entry.id   AF-A0A950FGT6-F1
#
_cell.length_a   1.000
_cell.length_b   1.000
_cell.length_c   1.000
_cell.angle_alpha   90.00
_cell.angle_beta   90.00
_cell.angle_gamma   90.00
#
_symmetry.space_group_name_H-M   'P 1'
#
loop_
_entity.id
_entity.type
_entity.pdbx_description
1 polymer ?
#
loop_
_entity_poly.entity_id
_entity_poly.type
_entity_poly.pdbx_seq_one_letter_code
_entity_poly.pdbx_strand_id
1 'polypeptide(L)'
;MPSDHEWRLGGPPNRGQPQQESVRDRQENPRAEDIAAVLSGDATRIDEIAERLGKRLAERKLNRTQIRNFYGPITIVRAEDNPDKRKKALRMHRSRLAYLVARADRGAADDLWDLFGELLKRAEGKTQIDAVCDLAEAVVAYHRYHDKRRETDEQSRGAKGQANF
;
A
#
# COMPACT_ATOMS: atom_id res chain seq x y z
N MET A 1 -32.62 46.12 39.42
CA MET A 1 -31.20 45.97 39.78
C MET A 1 -30.80 44.56 39.40
N PRO A 2 -29.93 44.38 38.41
CA PRO A 2 -29.75 43.13 37.69
C PRO A 2 -28.89 42.12 38.47
N SER A 3 -29.19 40.87 38.17
CA SER A 3 -28.65 39.61 38.68
C SER A 3 -27.16 39.40 38.36
N ASP A 4 -26.37 39.18 39.41
CA ASP A 4 -24.97 38.78 39.33
C ASP A 4 -24.84 37.35 38.79
N HIS A 5 -24.52 37.28 37.50
CA HIS A 5 -24.11 36.06 36.81
C HIS A 5 -22.69 35.67 37.25
N GLU A 6 -22.62 34.72 38.18
CA GLU A 6 -21.39 34.07 38.61
C GLU A 6 -20.90 33.10 37.51
N TRP A 7 -19.99 33.58 36.65
CA TRP A 7 -19.31 32.74 35.66
C TRP A 7 -18.26 31.87 36.35
N ARG A 8 -18.56 30.59 36.56
CA ARG A 8 -17.54 29.58 36.88
C ARG A 8 -16.61 29.40 35.67
N LEU A 9 -15.35 29.77 35.88
CA LEU A 9 -14.22 29.52 35.00
C LEU A 9 -14.01 28.00 34.83
N GLY A 10 -14.52 27.44 33.73
CA GLY A 10 -14.12 26.13 33.22
C GLY A 10 -12.76 26.26 32.53
N GLY A 11 -11.77 25.50 33.01
CA GLY A 11 -10.37 25.63 32.64
C GLY A 11 -10.01 25.30 31.18
N PRO A 12 -8.77 25.60 30.77
CA PRO A 12 -8.25 25.40 29.41
C PRO A 12 -8.21 23.92 28.98
N PRO A 13 -8.14 23.67 27.66
CA PRO A 13 -8.51 22.40 27.04
C PRO A 13 -7.60 21.23 27.44
N ASN A 14 -8.24 20.08 27.63
CA ASN A 14 -7.58 18.79 27.79
C ASN A 14 -6.77 18.46 26.52
N ARG A 15 -5.47 18.76 26.53
CA ARG A 15 -4.46 18.18 25.63
C ARG A 15 -4.28 16.71 26.01
N GLY A 16 -5.25 15.90 25.61
CA GLY A 16 -5.21 14.45 25.71
C GLY A 16 -4.27 13.86 24.67
N GLN A 17 -2.99 13.80 25.06
CA GLN A 17 -1.98 12.79 24.74
C GLN A 17 -1.68 12.48 23.26
N PRO A 18 -0.42 12.64 22.79
CA PRO A 18 0.00 11.99 21.56
C PRO A 18 -0.22 10.49 21.73
N GLN A 19 -1.04 9.91 20.85
CA GLN A 19 -1.10 8.47 20.70
C GLN A 19 0.35 8.01 20.54
N GLN A 20 0.80 7.20 21.48
CA GLN A 20 2.03 6.44 21.34
C GLN A 20 1.82 5.56 20.11
N GLU A 21 2.28 6.05 18.94
CA GLU A 21 2.51 5.23 17.76
C GLU A 21 3.35 4.06 18.24
N SER A 22 2.70 2.90 18.29
CA SER A 22 3.35 1.67 18.67
C SER A 22 4.60 1.49 17.83
N VAL A 23 5.75 1.40 18.48
CA VAL A 23 7.09 1.12 17.94
C VAL A 23 7.16 -0.32 17.41
N ARG A 24 6.11 -0.80 16.76
CA ARG A 24 5.95 -2.15 16.25
C ARG A 24 5.92 -2.05 14.72
N ASP A 25 6.90 -2.68 14.09
CA ASP A 25 7.14 -2.80 12.64
C ASP A 25 7.79 -1.63 11.90
N ARG A 26 8.87 -1.07 12.47
CA ARG A 26 9.88 -0.31 11.70
C ARG A 26 10.84 -1.23 10.90
N GLN A 27 10.37 -2.42 10.49
CA GLN A 27 11.15 -3.37 9.68
C GLN A 27 10.93 -3.07 8.18
N GLU A 28 12.01 -2.57 7.56
CA GLU A 28 12.26 -2.52 6.11
C GLU A 28 11.28 -1.72 5.24
N ASN A 29 11.29 -0.40 5.49
CA ASN A 29 11.04 0.62 4.47
C ASN A 29 11.90 0.30 3.21
N PRO A 30 11.38 0.32 1.97
CA PRO A 30 12.16 0.06 0.73
C PRO A 30 13.26 1.13 0.55
N ARG A 31 14.46 0.92 1.11
CA ARG A 31 15.32 2.06 1.51
C ARG A 31 15.96 2.86 0.38
N ALA A 32 16.29 2.24 -0.75
CA ALA A 32 16.81 2.90 -1.95
C ALA A 32 17.18 1.84 -3.00
N GLU A 33 17.68 0.71 -2.52
CA GLU A 33 18.15 -0.41 -3.34
C GLU A 33 17.02 -1.04 -4.14
N ASP A 34 15.86 -1.29 -3.51
CA ASP A 34 14.67 -1.79 -4.21
C ASP A 34 14.23 -0.83 -5.33
N ILE A 35 14.23 0.48 -5.04
CA ILE A 35 13.88 1.51 -6.02
C ILE A 35 14.89 1.50 -7.18
N ALA A 36 16.19 1.41 -6.87
CA ALA A 36 17.24 1.37 -7.88
C ALA A 36 17.15 0.11 -8.75
N ALA A 37 16.93 -1.06 -8.15
CA ALA A 37 16.84 -2.34 -8.85
C ALA A 37 15.65 -2.38 -9.83
N VAL A 38 14.49 -1.84 -9.41
CA VAL A 38 13.33 -1.72 -10.30
C VAL A 38 13.63 -0.73 -11.42
N LEU A 39 14.20 0.43 -11.12
CA LEU A 39 14.52 1.44 -12.14
C LEU A 39 15.66 1.02 -13.08
N SER A 40 16.50 0.05 -12.71
CA SER A 40 17.47 -0.57 -13.63
C SER A 40 16.86 -1.69 -14.49
N GLY A 41 15.64 -2.12 -14.21
CA GLY A 41 14.98 -3.22 -14.93
C GLY A 41 15.54 -4.60 -14.57
N ASP A 42 16.07 -4.78 -13.36
CA ASP A 42 16.57 -6.07 -12.89
C ASP A 42 15.39 -7.01 -12.62
N ALA A 43 15.13 -7.92 -13.57
CA ALA A 43 13.97 -8.81 -13.53
C ALA A 43 13.96 -9.75 -12.30
N THR A 44 15.12 -10.26 -11.89
CA THR A 44 15.24 -11.15 -10.72
C THR A 44 14.90 -10.38 -9.45
N ARG A 45 15.45 -9.17 -9.30
CA ARG A 45 15.15 -8.33 -8.13
C ARG A 45 13.69 -7.86 -8.12
N ILE A 46 13.11 -7.56 -9.29
CA ILE A 46 11.69 -7.21 -9.40
C ILE A 46 10.80 -8.33 -8.87
N ASP A 47 11.07 -9.58 -9.23
CA ASP A 47 10.30 -10.75 -8.77
C ASP A 47 10.40 -10.93 -7.24
N GLU A 48 11.62 -10.87 -6.68
CA GLU A 48 11.86 -10.96 -5.23
C GLU A 48 11.15 -9.86 -4.44
N ILE A 49 11.20 -8.61 -4.94
CA ILE A 49 10.53 -7.46 -4.33
C ILE A 49 9.01 -7.66 -4.40
N ALA A 50 8.50 -8.12 -5.54
CA ALA A 50 7.08 -8.35 -5.75
C ALA A 50 6.53 -9.44 -4.84
N GLU A 51 7.25 -10.56 -4.67
CA GLU A 51 6.87 -11.65 -3.78
C GLU A 51 6.82 -11.16 -2.33
N ARG A 52 7.89 -10.52 -1.86
CA ARG A 52 7.98 -9.96 -0.51
C ARG A 52 6.84 -8.98 -0.23
N LEU A 53 6.60 -8.05 -1.15
CA LEU A 53 5.55 -7.05 -0.99
C LEU A 53 4.15 -7.67 -1.06
N GLY A 54 3.87 -8.51 -2.06
CA GLY A 54 2.58 -9.17 -2.24
C GLY A 54 2.18 -10.00 -1.02
N LYS A 55 3.14 -10.74 -0.44
CA LYS A 55 2.96 -11.48 0.81
C LYS A 55 2.59 -10.57 1.98
N ARG A 56 3.34 -9.50 2.22
CA ARG A 56 3.06 -8.53 3.30
C ARG A 56 1.67 -7.90 3.17
N LEU A 57 1.27 -7.54 1.96
CA LEU A 57 -0.07 -6.97 1.71
C LEU A 57 -1.20 -7.96 2.03
N ALA A 58 -1.01 -9.24 1.73
CA ALA A 58 -1.97 -10.29 2.08
C ALA A 58 -2.03 -10.51 3.61
N GLU A 59 -0.87 -10.52 4.28
CA GLU A 59 -0.77 -10.62 5.74
C GLU A 59 -1.50 -9.45 6.43
N ARG A 60 -1.30 -8.22 5.93
CA ARG A 60 -2.00 -7.00 6.37
C ARG A 60 -3.48 -6.93 5.96
N LYS A 61 -4.00 -7.96 5.28
CA LYS A 61 -5.41 -8.08 4.85
C LYS A 61 -5.85 -6.98 3.89
N LEU A 62 -4.95 -6.47 3.04
CA LEU A 62 -5.35 -5.58 1.95
C LEU A 62 -6.33 -6.33 1.04
N ASN A 63 -7.55 -5.82 0.90
CA ASN A 63 -8.62 -6.59 0.26
C ASN A 63 -8.52 -6.59 -1.27
N ARG A 64 -9.21 -7.54 -1.91
CA ARG A 64 -9.22 -7.72 -3.37
C ARG A 64 -9.68 -6.48 -4.15
N THR A 65 -10.60 -5.71 -3.59
CA THR A 65 -11.07 -4.46 -4.22
C THR A 65 -9.99 -3.37 -4.15
N GLN A 66 -9.30 -3.25 -3.02
CA GLN A 66 -8.20 -2.30 -2.83
C GLN A 66 -7.02 -2.62 -3.75
N ILE A 67 -6.57 -3.88 -3.81
CA ILE A 67 -5.47 -4.25 -4.72
C ILE A 67 -5.85 -4.06 -6.20
N ARG A 68 -7.11 -4.31 -6.57
CA ARG A 68 -7.61 -4.02 -7.92
C ARG A 68 -7.64 -2.51 -8.21
N ASN A 69 -8.02 -1.69 -7.24
CA ASN A 69 -8.02 -0.22 -7.39
C ASN A 69 -6.60 0.34 -7.53
N PHE A 70 -5.61 -0.34 -6.96
CA PHE A 70 -4.21 -0.05 -7.21
C PHE A 70 -3.79 -0.46 -8.64
N TYR A 71 -4.10 -1.68 -9.07
CA TYR A 71 -3.64 -2.21 -10.35
C TYR A 71 -4.36 -1.64 -11.59
N GLY A 72 -5.65 -1.31 -11.50
CA GLY A 72 -6.44 -0.85 -12.64
C GLY A 72 -5.81 0.33 -13.41
N PRO A 73 -5.33 1.38 -12.74
CA PRO A 73 -4.61 2.47 -13.41
C PRO A 73 -3.30 2.04 -14.08
N ILE A 74 -2.60 1.02 -13.58
CA ILE A 74 -1.36 0.50 -14.19
C ILE A 74 -1.63 -0.10 -15.57
N THR A 75 -2.76 -0.79 -15.76
CA THR A 75 -3.09 -1.37 -17.07
C THR A 75 -3.29 -0.29 -18.13
N ILE A 76 -3.84 0.87 -17.73
CA ILE A 76 -3.96 2.05 -18.60
C ILE A 76 -2.57 2.58 -18.97
N VAL A 77 -1.64 2.64 -18.01
CA VAL A 77 -0.25 3.05 -18.27
C VAL A 77 0.44 2.07 -19.24
N ARG A 78 0.21 0.76 -19.09
CA ARG A 78 0.81 -0.26 -19.97
C ARG A 78 0.27 -0.17 -21.41
N ALA A 79 -1.03 0.10 -21.56
CA ALA A 79 -1.69 0.17 -22.87
C ALA A 79 -1.50 1.50 -23.62
N GLU A 80 -0.93 2.53 -22.99
CA GLU A 80 -0.72 3.83 -23.62
C GLU A 80 0.58 3.84 -24.43
N ASP A 81 0.45 3.93 -25.76
CA ASP A 81 1.59 3.92 -26.68
C ASP A 81 2.30 5.28 -26.77
N ASN A 82 1.60 6.39 -26.50
CA ASN A 82 2.22 7.71 -26.57
C ASN A 82 3.09 7.97 -25.32
N PRO A 83 4.41 8.22 -25.48
CA PRO A 83 5.31 8.35 -24.33
C PRO A 83 4.92 9.46 -23.33
N ASP A 84 4.43 10.60 -23.81
CA ASP A 84 4.09 11.74 -22.96
C ASP A 84 2.79 11.49 -22.20
N LYS A 85 1.78 10.93 -22.87
CA LYS A 85 0.54 10.51 -22.22
C LYS A 85 0.80 9.40 -21.20
N ARG A 86 1.69 8.47 -21.53
CA ARG A 86 2.09 7.38 -20.65
C ARG A 86 2.74 7.89 -19.37
N LYS A 87 3.69 8.81 -19.48
CA LYS A 87 4.31 9.51 -18.33
C LYS A 87 3.25 10.27 -17.52
N LYS A 88 2.35 11.00 -18.17
CA LYS A 88 1.26 11.71 -17.50
C LYS A 88 0.36 10.75 -16.72
N ALA A 89 -0.05 9.64 -17.33
CA ALA A 89 -0.86 8.61 -16.68
C ALA A 89 -0.17 8.03 -15.45
N LEU A 90 1.15 7.76 -15.54
CA LEU A 90 1.97 7.31 -14.42
C LEU A 90 1.99 8.33 -13.27
N ARG A 91 2.21 9.61 -13.56
CA ARG A 91 2.20 10.68 -12.55
C ARG A 91 0.83 10.85 -11.90
N MET A 92 -0.25 10.74 -12.67
CA MET A 92 -1.60 10.74 -12.12
C MET A 92 -1.91 9.47 -11.31
N HIS A 93 -1.27 8.35 -11.60
CA HIS A 93 -1.44 7.14 -10.79
C HIS A 93 -0.90 7.35 -9.37
N ARG A 94 0.20 8.10 -9.21
CA ARG A 94 0.75 8.44 -7.89
C ARG A 94 -0.26 9.15 -6.99
N SER A 95 -1.01 10.12 -7.51
CA SER A 95 -2.04 10.81 -6.71
C SER A 95 -3.22 9.90 -6.35
N ARG A 96 -3.60 8.99 -7.25
CA ARG A 96 -4.61 7.96 -6.96
C ARG A 96 -4.14 6.98 -5.89
N LEU A 97 -2.86 6.58 -5.92
CA LEU A 97 -2.27 5.73 -4.91
C LEU A 97 -2.29 6.41 -3.54
N ALA A 98 -1.93 7.68 -3.45
CA ALA A 98 -2.02 8.45 -2.20
C ALA A 98 -3.45 8.43 -1.62
N TYR A 99 -4.46 8.61 -2.48
CA TYR A 99 -5.86 8.54 -2.06
C TYR A 99 -6.29 7.13 -1.60
N LEU A 100 -5.83 6.09 -2.31
CA LEU A 100 -6.09 4.70 -1.94
C LEU A 100 -5.52 4.39 -0.56
N VAL A 101 -4.27 4.80 -0.31
CA VAL A 101 -3.56 4.58 0.95
C VAL A 101 -4.28 5.28 2.11
N ALA A 102 -4.67 6.54 1.92
CA ALA A 102 -5.42 7.30 2.91
C ALA A 102 -6.78 6.69 3.27
N ARG A 103 -7.36 5.87 2.38
CA ARG A 103 -8.64 5.18 2.59
C ARG A 103 -8.49 3.73 3.01
N ALA A 104 -7.29 3.18 2.97
CA ALA A 104 -7.06 1.80 3.38
C ALA A 104 -7.10 1.68 4.90
N ASP A 105 -7.64 0.57 5.39
CA ASP A 105 -7.73 0.34 6.83
C ASP A 105 -6.33 0.16 7.43
N ARG A 106 -6.07 0.86 8.54
CA ARG A 106 -4.93 0.60 9.46
C ARG A 106 -3.58 0.38 8.76
N GLY A 107 -3.26 1.19 7.74
CA GLY A 107 -1.97 1.12 7.05
C GLY A 107 -1.76 -0.11 6.17
N ALA A 108 -2.84 -0.83 5.81
CA ALA A 108 -2.74 -2.03 4.97
C ALA A 108 -2.14 -1.77 3.57
N ALA A 109 -2.11 -0.52 3.13
CA ALA A 109 -1.55 -0.08 1.85
C ALA A 109 -0.27 0.76 1.99
N ASP A 110 0.27 0.97 3.19
CA ASP A 110 1.43 1.85 3.40
C ASP A 110 2.65 1.33 2.64
N ASP A 111 2.86 0.01 2.66
CA ASP A 111 3.96 -0.64 1.92
C ASP A 111 3.86 -0.39 0.40
N LEU A 112 2.65 -0.18 -0.15
CA LEU A 112 2.49 0.23 -1.56
C LEU A 112 2.95 1.67 -1.77
N TRP A 113 2.61 2.59 -0.86
CA TRP A 113 3.01 3.98 -0.97
C TRP A 113 4.53 4.14 -0.89
N ASP A 114 5.15 3.47 0.08
CA ASP A 114 6.59 3.62 0.34
C ASP A 114 7.43 3.20 -0.88
N LEU A 115 7.01 2.16 -1.61
CA LEU A 115 7.69 1.72 -2.82
C LEU A 115 7.20 2.45 -4.08
N PHE A 116 5.91 2.32 -4.41
CA PHE A 116 5.37 2.86 -5.66
C PHE A 116 5.29 4.37 -5.67
N GLY A 117 5.15 5.03 -4.52
CA GLY A 117 5.13 6.49 -4.42
C GLY A 117 6.40 7.13 -4.99
N GLU A 118 7.56 6.51 -4.75
CA GLU A 118 8.85 6.95 -5.30
C GLU A 118 9.08 6.43 -6.73
N LEU A 119 8.75 5.18 -7.05
CA LEU A 119 8.88 4.64 -8.41
C LEU A 119 8.05 5.44 -9.43
N LEU A 120 6.78 5.71 -9.10
CA LEU A 120 5.87 6.50 -9.93
C LEU A 120 6.29 7.96 -10.05
N LYS A 121 7.19 8.46 -9.19
CA LYS A 121 7.77 9.80 -9.25
C LYS A 121 9.05 9.84 -10.09
N ARG A 122 9.87 8.78 -10.05
CA ARG A 122 11.23 8.75 -10.63
C ARG A 122 11.32 8.08 -12.00
N ALA A 123 10.40 7.16 -12.34
CA ALA A 123 10.43 6.53 -13.65
C ALA A 123 10.14 7.56 -14.76
N GLU A 124 11.00 7.61 -15.77
CA GLU A 124 10.93 8.57 -16.88
C GLU A 124 11.08 7.92 -18.26
N GLY A 125 11.88 6.85 -18.37
CA GLY A 125 12.11 6.14 -19.62
C GLY A 125 11.14 4.98 -19.85
N LYS A 126 10.96 4.57 -21.12
CA LYS A 126 10.10 3.43 -21.49
C LYS A 126 10.42 2.18 -20.64
N THR A 127 11.69 1.79 -20.60
CA THR A 127 12.16 0.62 -19.83
C THR A 127 11.84 0.72 -18.34
N GLN A 128 11.99 1.90 -17.74
CA GLN A 128 11.69 2.10 -16.32
C GLN A 128 10.18 2.02 -16.05
N ILE A 129 9.37 2.58 -16.94
CA ILE A 129 7.92 2.52 -16.83
C ILE A 129 7.43 1.08 -17.01
N ASP A 130 7.99 0.36 -17.98
CA ASP A 130 7.72 -1.07 -18.20
C ASP A 130 8.06 -1.87 -16.94
N ALA A 131 9.24 -1.67 -16.35
CA ALA A 131 9.66 -2.34 -15.12
C ALA A 131 8.73 -2.04 -13.92
N VAL A 132 8.22 -0.81 -13.80
CA VAL A 132 7.22 -0.45 -12.77
C VAL A 132 5.88 -1.15 -13.02
N CYS A 133 5.46 -1.27 -14.28
CA CYS A 133 4.26 -2.03 -14.63
C CYS A 133 4.42 -3.52 -14.31
N ASP A 134 5.57 -4.11 -14.65
CA ASP A 134 5.90 -5.51 -14.39
C ASP A 134 5.91 -5.80 -12.89
N LEU A 135 6.53 -4.93 -12.09
CA LEU A 135 6.49 -5.02 -10.64
C LEU A 135 5.06 -4.98 -10.10
N ALA A 136 4.23 -4.03 -10.55
CA ALA A 136 2.85 -3.91 -10.09
C ALA A 136 2.01 -5.15 -10.41
N GLU A 137 2.19 -5.73 -11.59
CA GLU A 137 1.51 -6.95 -12.00
C GLU A 137 1.94 -8.16 -11.16
N ALA A 138 3.24 -8.32 -10.93
CA ALA A 138 3.79 -9.37 -10.08
C ALA A 138 3.30 -9.25 -8.63
N VAL A 139 3.26 -8.03 -8.05
CA VAL A 139 2.74 -7.78 -6.69
C VAL A 139 1.29 -8.23 -6.57
N VAL A 140 0.46 -7.95 -7.57
CA VAL A 140 -0.96 -8.37 -7.58
C VAL A 140 -1.08 -9.89 -7.66
N ALA A 141 -0.25 -10.54 -8.47
CA ALA A 141 -0.22 -11.99 -8.59
C ALA A 141 0.17 -12.67 -7.26
N TYR A 142 1.26 -12.21 -6.63
CA TYR A 142 1.72 -12.74 -5.34
C TYR A 142 0.76 -12.44 -4.20
N HIS A 143 0.18 -11.23 -4.16
CA HIS A 143 -0.87 -10.89 -3.18
C HIS A 143 -2.03 -11.89 -3.27
N ARG A 144 -2.56 -12.12 -4.47
CA ARG A 144 -3.66 -13.07 -4.69
C ARG A 144 -3.29 -14.49 -4.29
N TYR A 145 -2.07 -14.92 -4.61
CA TYR A 145 -1.55 -16.23 -4.23
C TYR A 145 -1.57 -16.40 -2.70
N HIS A 146 -1.00 -15.46 -1.96
CA HIS A 146 -0.91 -15.53 -0.50
C HIS A 146 -2.25 -15.33 0.21
N ASP A 147 -3.10 -14.42 -0.27
CA ASP A 147 -4.43 -14.18 0.28
C ASP A 147 -5.28 -15.46 0.26
N LYS A 148 -5.32 -16.16 -0.88
CA LYS A 148 -6.06 -17.42 -1.03
C LYS A 148 -5.51 -18.55 -0.15
N ARG A 149 -4.19 -18.66 -0.03
CA ARG A 149 -3.57 -19.68 0.85
C ARG A 149 -3.95 -19.44 2.30
N ARG A 150 -3.93 -18.18 2.73
CA ARG A 150 -4.28 -17.83 4.11
C ARG A 150 -5.75 -18.10 4.44
N GLU A 151 -6.67 -17.78 3.51
CA GLU A 151 -8.09 -18.15 3.64
C GLU A 151 -8.25 -19.67 3.85
N THR A 152 -7.48 -20.49 3.13
CA THR A 152 -7.52 -21.96 3.22
C THR A 152 -6.97 -22.46 4.57
N ASP A 153 -5.89 -21.87 5.06
CA ASP A 153 -5.27 -22.22 6.34
C ASP A 153 -6.16 -21.85 7.54
N GLU A 154 -6.84 -20.70 7.48
CA GLU A 154 -7.80 -20.25 8.50
C GLU A 154 -9.02 -21.19 8.57
N GLN A 155 -9.57 -21.61 7.42
CA GLN A 155 -10.68 -22.57 7.35
C GLN A 155 -10.28 -23.94 7.91
N SER A 156 -9.07 -24.42 7.61
CA SER A 156 -8.54 -25.69 8.10
C SER A 156 -8.33 -25.69 9.63
N ARG A 157 -7.96 -24.55 10.22
CA ARG A 157 -7.83 -24.40 11.68
C ARG A 157 -9.19 -24.31 12.37
N GLY A 158 -10.15 -23.59 11.77
CA GLY A 158 -11.52 -23.49 12.31
C GLY A 158 -12.25 -24.83 12.35
N ALA A 159 -12.11 -25.65 11.30
CA ALA A 159 -12.73 -26.97 11.23
C ALA A 159 -12.18 -27.96 12.30
N LYS A 160 -10.88 -27.89 12.61
CA LYS A 160 -10.26 -28.74 13.65
C LYS A 160 -10.66 -28.33 15.08
N GLY A 161 -11.02 -27.06 15.30
CA GLY A 161 -11.47 -26.57 16.61
C GLY A 161 -12.89 -27.00 16.98
N GLN A 162 -13.76 -27.26 15.99
CA GLN A 162 -15.14 -27.69 16.21
C GLN A 162 -15.29 -29.21 16.40
N ALA A 163 -14.31 -30.01 15.99
CA ALA A 163 -14.33 -31.47 16.13
C ALA A 163 -13.87 -31.98 17.52
N ASN A 164 -13.45 -31.08 18.42
CA ASN A 164 -12.93 -31.40 19.76
C ASN A 164 -13.92 -31.04 20.88
N PHE A 165 -15.21 -30.89 20.59
CA PHE A 165 -16.28 -30.67 21.56
C PHE A 165 -17.38 -31.72 21.44
#